data_AF-A0A0Q4CZJ1-F1
#
_entry.id   AF-A0A0Q4CZJ1-F1
#
_cell.length_a   1.000
_cell.length_b   1.000
_cell.length_c   1.000
_cell.angle_alpha   90.00
_cell.angle_beta   90.00
_cell.angle_gamma   90.00
#
_symmetry.space_group_name_H-M   'P 1'
#
loop_
_entity.id
_entity.type
_entity.pdbx_description
1 polymer ?
#
loop_
_entity_poly.entity_id
_entity_poly.type
_entity_poly.pdbx_seq_one_letter_code
_entity_poly.pdbx_strand_id
1 'polypeptide(L)'
;MKRWAWTAALLLGACATPQQQAETQAKRDQLLAKTLEGRVAGKPENCLPTGFIDGPQVVGDSLIYRQSGKRLWRTQVRDRCPFLRDDQIVVSILYGTNVCRNDRFRLVDRGVPIASGDCTFGDFVPYDKVG
;
A
#
# COMPACT_ATOMS: atom_id res chain seq x y z
N MET A 1 18.57 -51.33 -32.10
CA MET A 1 17.19 -50.76 -32.06
C MET A 1 16.82 -50.62 -30.58
N LYS A 2 16.33 -49.52 -30.00
CA LYS A 2 15.63 -48.32 -30.48
C LYS A 2 15.84 -47.25 -29.39
N ARG A 3 16.19 -46.02 -29.80
CA ARG A 3 16.37 -44.85 -28.92
C ARG A 3 15.00 -44.35 -28.45
N TRP A 4 14.76 -44.27 -27.15
CA TRP A 4 13.62 -43.55 -26.61
C TRP A 4 14.10 -42.23 -26.01
N ALA A 5 14.00 -41.19 -26.84
CA ALA A 5 14.07 -39.80 -26.40
C ALA A 5 12.74 -39.50 -25.69
N TRP A 6 12.82 -39.22 -24.39
CA TRP A 6 11.70 -38.64 -23.65
C TRP A 6 11.88 -37.12 -23.71
N THR A 7 11.06 -36.48 -24.52
CA THR A 7 10.90 -35.02 -24.56
C THR A 7 10.33 -34.57 -23.22
N ALA A 8 11.17 -33.98 -22.37
CA ALA A 8 10.73 -33.28 -21.18
C ALA A 8 10.08 -31.96 -21.60
N ALA A 9 8.74 -31.89 -21.54
CA ALA A 9 8.00 -30.65 -21.69
C ALA A 9 8.23 -29.77 -20.45
N LEU A 10 9.10 -28.78 -20.55
CA LEU A 10 9.28 -27.73 -19.56
C LEU A 10 8.04 -26.83 -19.54
N LEU A 11 7.15 -27.06 -18.57
CA LEU A 11 6.11 -26.11 -18.20
C LEU A 11 6.78 -24.89 -17.54
N LEU A 12 7.01 -23.83 -18.31
CA LEU A 12 7.48 -22.54 -17.78
C LEU A 12 6.31 -21.86 -17.05
N GLY A 13 6.17 -22.11 -15.75
CA GLY A 13 5.34 -21.31 -14.86
C GLY A 13 5.93 -19.90 -14.73
N ALA A 14 5.16 -18.87 -15.07
CA ALA A 14 5.56 -17.47 -15.00
C ALA A 14 5.59 -16.95 -13.54
N CYS A 15 6.54 -17.42 -12.73
CA CYS A 15 6.85 -16.79 -11.45
C CYS A 15 7.74 -15.57 -11.70
N ALA A 16 7.39 -14.41 -11.13
CA ALA A 16 8.27 -13.25 -11.14
C ALA A 16 9.63 -13.63 -10.51
N THR A 17 10.73 -13.23 -11.14
CA THR A 17 12.07 -13.52 -10.61
C THR A 17 12.32 -12.68 -9.34
N PRO A 18 13.15 -13.17 -8.40
CA PRO A 18 13.52 -12.40 -7.21
C PRO A 18 14.08 -11.01 -7.54
N GLN A 19 14.83 -10.91 -8.64
CA GLN A 19 15.37 -9.64 -9.15
C GLN A 19 14.25 -8.65 -9.52
N GLN A 20 13.24 -9.11 -10.26
CA GLN A 20 12.13 -8.25 -10.66
C GLN A 20 11.32 -7.76 -9.45
N GLN A 21 11.13 -8.61 -8.44
CA GLN A 21 10.46 -8.22 -7.19
C GLN A 21 11.26 -7.15 -6.43
N ALA A 22 12.59 -7.28 -6.36
CA ALA A 22 13.46 -6.30 -5.72
C ALA A 22 13.43 -4.94 -6.43
N GLU A 23 13.46 -4.94 -7.77
CA GLU A 23 13.34 -3.71 -8.57
C GLU A 23 12.00 -3.02 -8.38
N THR A 24 10.88 -3.77 -8.35
CA THR A 24 9.56 -3.22 -8.05
C THR A 24 9.52 -2.62 -6.65
N GLN A 25 10.05 -3.33 -5.64
CA GLN A 25 10.12 -2.84 -4.28
C GLN A 25 10.93 -1.54 -4.17
N ALA A 26 12.10 -1.46 -4.81
CA ALA A 26 12.93 -0.27 -4.82
C ALA A 26 12.20 0.95 -5.41
N LYS A 27 11.44 0.77 -6.50
CA LYS A 27 10.62 1.84 -7.10
C LYS A 27 9.53 2.33 -6.13
N ARG A 28 8.88 1.41 -5.42
CA ARG A 28 7.87 1.74 -4.40
C ARG A 28 8.47 2.54 -3.25
N ASP A 29 9.63 2.13 -2.76
CA ASP A 29 10.34 2.81 -1.68
C ASP A 29 10.81 4.21 -2.10
N GLN A 30 11.29 4.35 -3.34
CA GLN A 30 11.65 5.64 -3.92
C GLN A 30 10.44 6.59 -4.04
N LEU A 31 9.29 6.08 -4.48
CA LEU A 31 8.05 6.87 -4.56
C LEU A 31 7.58 7.36 -3.18
N LEU A 32 7.68 6.49 -2.17
CA LEU A 32 7.38 6.86 -0.79
C LEU A 32 8.35 7.91 -0.26
N ALA A 33 9.66 7.72 -0.46
CA ALA A 33 10.68 8.67 -0.04
C ALA A 33 10.45 10.06 -0.67
N LYS A 34 10.16 10.11 -1.97
CA LYS A 34 9.83 11.35 -2.69
C LYS A 34 8.58 12.04 -2.13
N THR A 35 7.56 11.26 -1.76
CA THR A 35 6.30 11.80 -1.19
C THR A 35 6.52 12.45 0.17
N LEU A 36 7.47 11.92 0.94
CA LEU A 36 7.83 12.38 2.29
C LEU A 36 9.00 13.39 2.29
N GLU A 37 9.58 13.70 1.14
CA GLU A 37 10.73 14.59 1.01
C GLU A 37 10.43 15.99 1.60
N GLY A 38 11.42 16.52 2.34
CA GLY A 38 11.29 17.82 3.01
C GLY A 38 10.24 17.84 4.13
N ARG A 39 9.89 16.66 4.70
CA ARG A 39 8.95 16.55 5.82
C ARG A 39 9.57 15.83 7.01
N VAL A 40 9.11 16.18 8.20
CA VAL A 40 9.53 15.57 9.46
C VAL A 40 8.39 14.75 10.04
N ALA A 41 8.70 13.52 10.45
CA ALA A 41 7.77 12.63 11.12
C ALA A 41 7.51 13.09 12.57
N GLY A 42 6.25 13.18 12.96
CA GLY A 42 5.81 13.43 14.33
C GLY A 42 5.56 12.15 15.12
N LYS A 43 4.86 12.29 16.25
CA LYS A 43 4.48 11.16 17.10
C LYS A 43 3.37 10.34 16.42
N PRO A 44 3.46 9.00 16.39
CA PRO A 44 2.37 8.16 15.92
C PRO A 44 1.11 8.33 16.76
N GLU A 45 -0.04 8.34 16.10
CA GLU A 45 -1.37 8.42 16.70
C GLU A 45 -2.20 7.18 16.32
N ASN A 46 -3.10 6.79 17.22
CA ASN A 46 -3.94 5.60 17.02
C ASN A 46 -5.09 5.85 16.06
N CYS A 47 -5.58 7.09 15.93
CA CYS A 47 -6.76 7.39 15.15
C CYS A 47 -6.58 8.70 14.39
N LEU A 48 -7.05 8.72 13.15
CA LEU A 48 -7.02 9.84 12.24
C LEU A 48 -8.45 10.36 12.01
N PRO A 49 -8.77 11.62 12.37
CA PRO A 49 -10.06 12.21 12.07
C PRO A 49 -10.27 12.39 10.56
N THR A 50 -11.41 11.96 10.04
CA THR A 50 -11.69 11.94 8.58
C THR A 50 -12.40 13.19 8.06
N GLY A 51 -12.85 14.10 8.93
CA GLY A 51 -13.70 15.23 8.52
C GLY A 51 -13.06 16.26 7.58
N PHE A 52 -11.73 16.42 7.61
CA PHE A 52 -10.99 17.39 6.79
C PHE A 52 -9.69 16.79 6.24
N ILE A 53 -9.80 15.62 5.62
CA ILE A 53 -8.65 14.91 5.09
C ILE A 53 -8.95 14.24 3.76
N ASP A 54 -8.03 14.39 2.81
CA ASP A 54 -8.14 13.75 1.50
C ASP A 54 -7.44 12.39 1.50
N GLY A 55 -8.03 11.43 0.77
CA GLY A 55 -7.46 10.10 0.54
C GLY A 55 -8.23 8.97 1.24
N PRO A 56 -7.57 7.83 1.51
CA PRO A 56 -6.14 7.57 1.34
C PRO A 56 -5.71 7.32 -0.10
N GLN A 57 -4.45 7.63 -0.39
CA GLN A 57 -3.74 7.20 -1.60
C GLN A 57 -2.70 6.14 -1.25
N VAL A 58 -2.61 5.09 -2.05
CA VAL A 58 -1.55 4.09 -1.92
C VAL A 58 -0.26 4.67 -2.49
N VAL A 59 0.80 4.74 -1.68
CA VAL A 59 2.11 5.25 -2.07
C VAL A 59 3.17 4.27 -1.60
N GLY A 60 3.74 3.54 -2.55
CA GLY A 60 4.69 2.48 -2.26
C GLY A 60 4.03 1.34 -1.47
N ASP A 61 4.45 1.16 -0.22
CA ASP A 61 3.90 0.18 0.72
C ASP A 61 2.97 0.77 1.79
N SER A 62 2.67 2.07 1.68
CA SER A 62 2.02 2.86 2.71
C SER A 62 0.74 3.52 2.17
N LEU A 63 -0.16 3.92 3.07
CA LEU A 63 -1.29 4.76 2.74
C LEU A 63 -1.00 6.19 3.20
N ILE A 64 -1.22 7.15 2.30
CA ILE A 64 -1.00 8.57 2.53
C ILE A 64 -2.34 9.28 2.52
N TYR A 65 -2.61 9.99 3.60
CA TYR A 65 -3.71 10.92 3.73
C TYR A 65 -3.18 12.35 3.71
N ARG A 66 -3.89 13.26 3.07
CA ARG A 66 -3.47 14.67 2.94
C ARG A 66 -4.44 15.54 3.71
N GLN A 67 -3.96 16.12 4.81
CA GLN A 67 -4.77 17.05 5.61
C GLN A 67 -4.63 18.49 5.08
N SER A 68 -3.45 18.85 4.60
CA SER A 68 -3.20 20.15 3.98
C SER A 68 -2.00 20.09 3.05
N GLY A 69 -1.68 21.20 2.38
CA GLY A 69 -0.42 21.34 1.64
C GLY A 69 0.83 21.19 2.52
N LYS A 70 0.69 21.37 3.85
CA LYS A 70 1.77 21.31 4.83
C LYS A 70 1.84 20.00 5.60
N ARG A 71 0.70 19.32 5.86
CA ARG A 71 0.64 18.08 6.65
C ARG A 71 0.12 16.89 5.85
N LEU A 72 0.89 15.81 5.88
CA LEU A 72 0.47 14.47 5.44
C LEU A 72 0.36 13.55 6.65
N TRP A 73 -0.42 12.49 6.52
CA TRP A 73 -0.42 11.37 7.45
C TRP A 73 -0.06 10.11 6.70
N ARG A 74 0.87 9.34 7.24
CA ARG A 74 1.26 8.03 6.72
C ARG A 74 0.77 6.96 7.69
N THR A 75 0.10 5.94 7.17
CA THR A 75 -0.12 4.69 7.90
C THR A 75 0.48 3.53 7.12
N GLN A 76 1.20 2.66 7.82
CA GLN A 76 1.67 1.41 7.26
C GLN A 76 0.56 0.37 7.41
N VAL A 77 0.37 -0.45 6.38
CA VAL A 77 -0.62 -1.52 6.42
C VAL A 77 -0.08 -2.68 7.26
N ARG A 78 -0.81 -3.06 8.31
CA ARG A 78 -0.42 -4.20 9.16
C ARG A 78 -0.53 -5.51 8.38
N ASP A 79 0.31 -6.47 8.78
CA ASP A 79 0.33 -7.85 8.28
C ASP A 79 0.58 -8.00 6.77
N ARG A 80 1.21 -6.97 6.14
CA ARG A 80 1.55 -6.92 4.71
C ARG A 80 0.37 -7.35 3.84
N CYS A 81 -0.54 -6.42 3.57
CA CYS A 81 -1.60 -6.58 2.57
C CYS A 81 -0.97 -6.96 1.22
N PRO A 82 -1.04 -8.25 0.81
CA PRO A 82 -0.12 -8.80 -0.20
C PRO A 82 -0.36 -8.26 -1.61
N PHE A 83 -1.48 -7.55 -1.81
CA PHE A 83 -1.92 -7.03 -3.10
C PHE A 83 -1.90 -5.51 -3.19
N LEU A 84 -1.29 -4.80 -2.22
CA LEU A 84 -1.28 -3.35 -2.18
C LEU A 84 -0.51 -2.74 -3.38
N ARG A 85 -1.23 -2.03 -4.25
CA ARG A 85 -0.73 -1.34 -5.44
C ARG A 85 -1.22 0.11 -5.49
N ASP A 86 -0.45 0.96 -6.14
CA ASP A 86 -0.68 2.41 -6.25
C ASP A 86 -1.92 2.80 -7.06
N ASP A 87 -2.44 1.90 -7.89
CA ASP A 87 -3.61 2.14 -8.75
C ASP A 87 -4.95 1.74 -8.13
N GLN A 88 -4.95 1.24 -6.90
CA GLN A 88 -6.13 0.69 -6.22
C GLN A 88 -6.94 1.72 -5.44
N ILE A 89 -8.22 1.41 -5.26
CA ILE A 89 -9.13 2.17 -4.41
C ILE A 89 -9.18 1.51 -3.04
N VAL A 90 -8.88 2.29 -2.01
CA VAL A 90 -8.99 1.84 -0.61
C VAL A 90 -10.42 2.07 -0.14
N VAL A 91 -11.10 0.99 0.23
CA VAL A 91 -12.46 1.02 0.74
C VAL A 91 -12.43 0.61 2.21
N SER A 92 -12.68 1.56 3.10
CA SER A 92 -12.80 1.31 4.54
C SER A 92 -14.24 1.57 4.98
N ILE A 93 -14.72 0.75 5.92
CA ILE A 93 -16.01 0.99 6.58
C ILE A 93 -15.70 1.70 7.89
N LEU A 94 -16.13 2.94 8.00
CA LEU A 94 -15.90 3.76 9.19
C LEU A 94 -17.06 3.60 10.17
N TYR A 95 -16.77 3.11 11.37
CA TYR A 95 -17.71 3.09 12.48
C TYR A 95 -17.52 4.35 13.33
N GLY A 96 -17.65 5.53 12.71
CA GLY A 96 -17.43 6.83 13.38
C GLY A 96 -16.81 7.89 12.47
N THR A 97 -16.25 8.93 13.09
CA THR A 97 -15.62 10.07 12.39
C THR A 97 -14.12 9.92 12.20
N ASN A 98 -13.56 8.77 12.57
CA ASN A 98 -12.13 8.51 12.56
C ASN A 98 -11.84 7.19 11.84
N VAL A 99 -10.66 7.10 11.24
CA VAL A 99 -10.04 5.81 10.89
C VAL A 99 -9.03 5.51 11.98
N CYS A 100 -9.14 4.35 12.63
CA CYS A 100 -8.26 3.94 13.70
C CYS A 100 -7.34 2.79 13.29
N ARG A 101 -6.24 2.67 14.00
CA ARG A 101 -5.38 1.48 14.00
C ARG A 101 -6.26 0.26 14.26
N ASN A 102 -6.00 -0.81 13.52
CA ASN A 102 -6.75 -2.07 13.54
C ASN A 102 -8.13 -2.01 12.86
N ASP A 103 -8.56 -0.86 12.34
CA ASP A 103 -9.72 -0.85 11.45
C ASP A 103 -9.39 -1.59 10.16
N ARG A 104 -10.43 -2.20 9.58
CA ARG A 104 -10.31 -3.00 8.35
C ARG A 104 -10.61 -2.15 7.14
N PHE A 105 -9.89 -2.42 6.07
CA PHE A 105 -10.17 -1.91 4.74
C PHE A 105 -9.95 -3.00 3.70
N ARG A 106 -10.52 -2.82 2.53
CA ARG A 106 -10.33 -3.66 1.37
C ARG A 106 -9.84 -2.82 0.20
N LEU A 107 -9.18 -3.46 -0.74
CA LEU A 107 -8.70 -2.84 -1.97
C LEU A 107 -9.63 -3.23 -3.11
N VAL A 108 -9.91 -2.29 -3.99
CA VAL A 108 -10.71 -2.52 -5.21
C VAL A 108 -9.90 -2.04 -6.41
N ASP A 109 -9.77 -2.89 -7.42
CA ASP A 109 -9.12 -2.52 -8.67
C ASP A 109 -10.04 -1.62 -9.50
N ARG A 110 -9.46 -0.64 -10.22
CA ARG A 110 -10.25 0.25 -11.08
C ARG A 110 -10.89 -0.56 -12.20
N GLY A 111 -12.22 -0.42 -12.36
CA GLY A 111 -12.98 -1.14 -13.39
C GLY A 111 -13.40 -2.56 -13.01
N VAL A 112 -12.99 -3.07 -11.84
CA VAL A 112 -13.42 -4.37 -11.33
C VAL A 112 -14.04 -4.19 -9.94
N PRO A 113 -15.35 -4.47 -9.75
CA PRO A 113 -16.03 -4.18 -8.47
C PRO A 113 -15.75 -5.22 -7.38
N ILE A 114 -14.78 -6.13 -7.59
CA ILE A 114 -14.47 -7.20 -6.65
C ILE A 114 -13.41 -6.69 -5.68
N ALA A 115 -13.76 -6.67 -4.39
CA ALA A 115 -12.85 -6.27 -3.32
C ALA A 115 -11.86 -7.40 -2.98
N SER A 116 -10.65 -7.02 -2.58
CA SER A 116 -9.65 -7.92 -2.01
C SER A 116 -10.10 -8.51 -0.67
N GLY A 117 -9.28 -9.42 -0.12
CA GLY A 117 -9.33 -9.75 1.30
C GLY A 117 -9.08 -8.52 2.18
N ASP A 118 -9.40 -8.65 3.46
CA ASP A 118 -9.25 -7.56 4.41
C ASP A 118 -7.80 -7.27 4.77
N CYS A 119 -7.49 -5.98 4.79
CA CYS A 119 -6.24 -5.41 5.23
C CYS A 119 -6.52 -4.51 6.45
N THR A 120 -5.49 -4.29 7.25
CA THR A 120 -5.66 -3.66 8.57
C THR A 120 -4.78 -2.42 8.67
N PHE A 121 -5.35 -1.30 9.12
CA PHE A 121 -4.57 -0.07 9.32
C PHE A 121 -3.58 -0.20 10.47
N GLY A 122 -2.39 0.37 10.29
CA GLY A 122 -1.42 0.59 11.35
C GLY A 122 -1.58 1.95 12.01
N ASP A 123 -0.58 2.34 12.78
CA ASP A 123 -0.55 3.66 13.42
C ASP A 123 -0.42 4.77 12.36
N PHE A 124 -0.93 5.95 12.69
CA PHE A 124 -0.92 7.12 11.81
C PHE A 124 0.18 8.08 12.24
N VAL A 125 1.18 8.26 11.39
CA VAL A 125 2.31 9.17 11.66
C VAL A 125 2.11 10.47 10.86
N PRO A 126 2.04 11.63 11.51
CA PRO A 126 1.98 12.91 10.82
C PRO A 126 3.35 13.27 10.24
N TYR A 127 3.37 13.85 9.04
CA TYR A 127 4.54 14.34 8.34
C TYR A 127 4.34 15.80 7.92
N ASP A 128 5.04 16.69 8.59
CA ASP A 128 4.95 18.13 8.39
C ASP A 128 6.09 18.65 7.52
N LYS A 129 5.78 19.51 6.55
CA LYS A 129 6.81 20.21 5.77
C LYS A 129 7.71 21.02 6.69
N VAL A 130 9.01 20.87 6.51
CA VAL A 130 9.99 21.80 7.06
C VAL A 130 9.86 23.09 6.24
N GLY A 131 9.57 24.20 6.92
CA GLY A 131 9.45 25.52 6.29
C GLY A 131 10.79 26.04 5.80
#